data_AF-A0A6I2WZ09-F1
#
_entry.id   AF-A0A6I2WZ09-F1
#
_cell.length_a   1.000
_cell.length_b   1.000
_cell.length_c   1.000
_cell.angle_alpha   90.00
_cell.angle_beta   90.00
_cell.angle_gamma   90.00
#
_symmetry.space_group_name_H-M   'P 1'
#
loop_
_entity.id
_entity.type
_entity.pdbx_description
1 polymer ?
#
loop_
_entity_poly.entity_id
_entity_poly.type
_entity_poly.pdbx_seq_one_letter_code
_entity_poly.pdbx_strand_id
1 'polypeptide(L)'
;MTKRRAGKATTSTPGMPQVPPRLLSPTPQRAVVVVTPLKSRWPKIVTAIVVVAALVATGVYALTSLLGSEQAGGTRTPEEAIARFVRDANAADLLGVLDILVPSEREAWIDPLKQMFVDGRRLRVLPGTADIDALRGADLQLTTPTEAAEMVAPDAAAAEVRGSVASSLTFGGFNPVGTTARTVAFRVVAVRDGARWYISVWHSLAENLRTHSLRQLSWPSTQSAVTLGSPTPIEAVSRMLSAIEALSLKELIPLLDPVDAAVLQRVAPWFLDGTQQALDELVRRSGLTLRLSDPQFVATTKGNNSTVTFSDLQIVAKSNNVNVSIRDNCGIFTSYGQADTRECLGDAEGTRDALEQQLVRLGVAPVTLRGILVYDDVRRALDGLKGVGVAVHNVGGQWYVDPTGTVVRLMLGMLSNGTPDEAQSLADDLR
;
A
#
# COMPACT_ATOMS: atom_id res chain seq x y z
N MET A 1 -16.29 -76.72 74.20
CA MET A 1 -16.29 -77.81 73.19
C MET A 1 -16.16 -77.21 71.80
N THR A 2 -15.22 -77.75 71.03
CA THR A 2 -14.39 -77.09 70.02
C THR A 2 -15.13 -76.87 68.69
N LYS A 3 -15.07 -75.64 68.16
CA LYS A 3 -15.75 -75.19 66.93
C LYS A 3 -14.93 -75.55 65.67
N ARG A 4 -15.63 -76.14 64.69
CA ARG A 4 -15.23 -76.39 63.29
C ARG A 4 -14.61 -75.16 62.60
N ARG A 5 -13.58 -75.38 61.77
CA ARG A 5 -13.35 -74.62 60.53
C ARG A 5 -12.78 -75.55 59.46
N ALA A 6 -13.60 -75.78 58.43
CA ALA A 6 -13.21 -76.46 57.19
C ALA A 6 -12.48 -75.47 56.27
N GLY A 7 -11.38 -75.91 55.68
CA GLY A 7 -10.57 -75.14 54.75
C GLY A 7 -11.29 -74.88 53.44
N LYS A 8 -11.22 -73.63 52.97
CA LYS A 8 -11.72 -73.19 51.67
C LYS A 8 -10.51 -72.96 50.76
N ALA A 9 -10.44 -73.72 49.67
CA ALA A 9 -9.41 -73.61 48.65
C ALA A 9 -9.47 -72.24 47.97
N THR A 10 -8.35 -71.52 47.94
CA THR A 10 -8.17 -70.29 47.17
C THR A 10 -7.61 -70.63 45.79
N THR A 11 -8.46 -70.50 44.78
CA THR A 11 -8.09 -70.42 43.36
C THR A 11 -7.24 -69.17 43.12
N SER A 12 -6.02 -69.35 42.64
CA SER A 12 -5.15 -68.26 42.17
C SER A 12 -5.61 -67.81 40.78
N THR A 13 -6.05 -66.54 40.69
CA THR A 13 -6.31 -65.87 39.42
C THR A 13 -4.97 -65.46 38.79
N PRO A 14 -4.67 -65.81 37.53
CA PRO A 14 -3.49 -65.34 36.83
C PRO A 14 -3.52 -63.81 36.70
N GLY A 15 -2.45 -63.15 37.13
CA GLY A 15 -2.31 -61.69 37.04
C GLY A 15 -2.33 -61.23 35.58
N MET A 16 -3.25 -60.32 35.25
CA MET A 16 -3.21 -59.62 33.98
C MET A 16 -1.93 -58.75 33.91
N PRO A 17 -1.24 -58.74 32.76
CA PRO A 17 -0.08 -57.87 32.57
C PRO A 17 -0.50 -56.41 32.70
N GLN A 18 0.17 -55.68 33.59
CA GLN A 18 -0.03 -54.25 33.75
C GLN A 18 0.39 -53.54 32.46
N VAL A 19 -0.57 -52.93 31.77
CA VAL A 19 -0.32 -52.02 30.67
C VAL A 19 0.25 -50.73 31.27
N PRO A 20 1.46 -50.29 30.89
CA PRO A 20 2.02 -49.04 31.40
C PRO A 20 1.10 -47.87 31.00
N PRO A 21 0.95 -46.85 31.85
CA PRO A 21 0.11 -45.69 31.54
C PRO A 21 0.61 -45.05 30.24
N ARG A 22 -0.27 -44.95 29.25
CA ARG A 22 -0.02 -44.14 28.05
C ARG A 22 0.23 -42.70 28.53
N LEU A 23 1.47 -42.25 28.38
CA LEU A 23 1.79 -40.83 28.42
C LEU A 23 0.96 -40.16 27.33
N LEU A 24 -0.07 -39.43 27.73
CA LEU A 24 -0.81 -38.55 26.84
C LEU A 24 0.20 -37.54 26.29
N SER A 25 0.52 -37.66 25.01
CA SER A 25 1.29 -36.64 24.30
C SER A 25 0.60 -35.29 24.57
N PRO A 26 1.33 -34.25 25.02
CA PRO A 26 0.72 -32.94 25.21
C PRO A 26 0.08 -32.51 23.91
N THR A 27 -1.23 -32.23 23.96
CA THR A 27 -1.96 -31.62 22.86
C THR A 27 -1.14 -30.41 22.39
N PRO A 28 -0.82 -30.28 21.09
CA PRO A 28 -0.10 -29.12 20.60
C PRO A 28 -0.91 -27.88 20.99
N GLN A 29 -0.39 -27.12 21.94
CA GLN A 29 -0.99 -25.85 22.34
C GLN A 29 -0.97 -24.97 21.09
N ARG A 30 -2.16 -24.71 20.53
CA ARG A 30 -2.32 -23.67 19.51
C ARG A 30 -1.80 -22.38 20.14
N ALA A 31 -0.68 -21.89 19.61
CA ALA A 31 -0.17 -20.58 19.96
C ALA A 31 -1.26 -19.55 19.63
N VAL A 32 -1.91 -19.03 20.66
CA VAL A 32 -2.74 -17.83 20.53
C VAL A 32 -1.73 -16.71 20.26
N VAL A 33 -1.64 -16.29 18.99
CA VAL A 33 -0.90 -15.11 18.60
C VAL A 33 -1.63 -13.92 19.20
N VAL A 34 -1.25 -13.54 20.42
CA VAL A 34 -1.61 -12.26 20.99
C VAL A 34 -0.86 -11.21 20.19
N VAL A 35 -1.55 -10.56 19.24
CA VAL A 35 -1.03 -9.41 18.52
C VAL A 35 -0.90 -8.28 19.55
N THR A 36 0.28 -8.14 20.14
CA THR A 36 0.60 -6.96 20.93
C THR A 36 0.60 -5.75 20.00
N PRO A 37 0.00 -4.61 20.42
CA PRO A 37 0.03 -3.40 19.60
C PRO A 37 1.49 -3.01 19.36
N LEU A 38 1.92 -3.09 18.10
CA LEU A 38 3.25 -2.69 17.66
C LEU A 38 3.46 -1.22 18.04
N LYS A 39 4.48 -0.94 18.86
CA LYS A 39 4.92 0.44 19.16
C LYS A 39 5.26 1.13 17.84
N SER A 40 4.38 2.03 17.40
CA SER A 40 4.40 2.58 16.04
C SER A 40 5.70 3.35 15.77
N ARG A 41 6.59 2.72 14.99
CA ARG A 41 7.78 3.35 14.37
C ARG A 41 7.48 3.80 12.93
N TRP A 42 6.21 3.74 12.51
CA TRP A 42 5.70 4.18 11.20
C TRP A 42 6.08 5.62 10.79
N PRO A 43 6.23 6.62 11.70
CA PRO A 43 6.61 7.98 11.30
C PRO A 43 7.93 8.05 10.53
N LYS A 44 8.88 7.13 10.80
CA LYS A 44 10.18 7.10 10.11
C LYS A 44 10.08 6.58 8.67
N ILE A 45 9.20 5.61 8.44
CA ILE A 45 8.95 5.04 7.10
C ILE A 45 8.20 6.05 6.23
N VAL A 46 7.18 6.70 6.81
CA VAL A 46 6.44 7.78 6.12
C VAL A 46 7.38 8.94 5.77
N THR A 47 8.30 9.34 6.66
CA THR A 47 9.30 10.38 6.36
C THR A 47 10.21 9.96 5.19
N ALA A 48 10.63 8.69 5.11
CA ALA A 48 11.47 8.20 4.01
C ALA A 48 10.73 8.19 2.65
N ILE A 49 9.46 7.79 2.64
CA ILE A 49 8.59 7.87 1.45
C ILE A 49 8.36 9.33 1.05
N VAL A 50 8.12 10.22 2.02
CA VAL A 50 7.98 11.66 1.79
C VAL A 50 9.29 12.28 1.27
N VAL A 51 10.47 11.79 1.65
CA VAL A 51 11.75 12.25 1.06
C VAL A 51 11.88 11.81 -0.40
N VAL A 52 11.45 10.59 -0.75
CA VAL A 52 11.41 10.13 -2.15
C VAL A 52 10.34 10.89 -2.95
N ALA A 53 9.18 11.15 -2.38
CA ALA A 53 8.13 11.97 -3.00
C ALA A 53 8.51 13.46 -3.11
N ALA A 54 9.28 13.99 -2.15
CA ALA A 54 9.79 15.36 -2.15
C ALA A 54 10.93 15.53 -3.17
N LEU A 55 11.76 14.50 -3.39
CA LEU A 55 12.70 14.42 -4.51
C LEU A 55 11.97 14.49 -5.86
N VAL A 56 10.78 13.92 -5.90
CA VAL A 56 9.94 13.75 -7.09
C VAL A 56 9.14 15.03 -7.43
N ALA A 57 8.95 15.95 -6.48
CA ALA A 57 8.30 17.24 -6.69
C ALA A 57 9.19 18.31 -7.37
N THR A 58 10.36 17.94 -7.91
CA THR A 58 11.38 18.87 -8.41
C THR A 58 12.16 18.36 -9.64
N GLY A 59 11.59 18.34 -10.86
CA GLY A 59 12.40 18.16 -12.11
C GLY A 59 11.69 17.60 -13.37
N VAL A 60 11.46 18.39 -14.43
CA VAL A 60 11.12 17.99 -15.83
C VAL A 60 11.35 19.11 -16.88
N TYR A 61 12.58 19.38 -17.33
CA TYR A 61 12.80 19.79 -18.73
C TYR A 61 13.96 19.03 -19.38
N ALA A 62 13.65 17.85 -19.93
CA ALA A 62 14.27 17.25 -21.13
C ALA A 62 13.49 15.99 -21.56
N LEU A 63 12.16 16.08 -21.63
CA LEU A 63 11.34 14.88 -21.81
C LEU A 63 11.38 14.31 -23.24
N THR A 64 11.75 15.12 -24.23
CA THR A 64 11.86 14.66 -25.62
C THR A 64 13.16 13.93 -25.91
N SER A 65 14.21 14.07 -25.09
CA SER A 65 15.44 13.28 -25.25
C SER A 65 15.36 11.91 -24.58
N LEU A 66 14.65 11.79 -23.44
CA LEU A 66 14.44 10.52 -22.72
C LEU A 66 13.48 9.56 -23.44
N LEU A 67 12.50 10.07 -24.18
CA LEU A 67 11.60 9.24 -25.00
C LEU A 67 12.19 8.92 -26.38
N GLY A 68 13.34 9.50 -26.73
CA GLY A 68 13.98 9.36 -28.05
C GLY A 68 15.32 8.61 -28.06
N SER A 69 16.00 8.45 -26.91
CA SER A 69 17.23 7.66 -26.85
C SER A 69 16.91 6.22 -26.44
N GLU A 70 17.17 5.26 -27.32
CA GLU A 70 17.18 3.81 -27.03
C GLU A 70 18.27 3.40 -26.00
N GLN A 71 18.89 4.35 -25.31
CA GLN A 71 19.82 4.07 -24.24
C GLN A 71 19.02 3.61 -23.03
N ALA A 72 18.83 2.29 -22.94
CA ALA A 72 18.26 1.63 -21.79
C ALA A 72 18.87 2.23 -20.51
N GLY A 73 18.02 2.71 -19.60
CA GLY A 73 18.41 3.18 -18.28
C GLY A 73 19.05 2.07 -17.44
N GLY A 74 19.21 2.26 -16.13
CA GLY A 74 19.82 1.25 -15.27
C GLY A 74 21.35 1.10 -15.43
N THR A 75 21.97 0.15 -14.74
CA THR A 75 23.43 -0.10 -14.73
C THR A 75 23.77 -1.59 -14.89
N ARG A 76 25.06 -1.95 -14.91
CA ARG A 76 25.49 -3.35 -15.10
C ARG A 76 25.50 -4.14 -13.80
N THR A 77 25.72 -3.47 -12.67
CA THR A 77 25.71 -4.09 -11.33
C THR A 77 24.76 -3.35 -10.38
N PRO A 78 24.28 -4.00 -9.31
CA PRO A 78 23.42 -3.33 -8.34
C PRO A 78 24.14 -2.22 -7.58
N GLU A 79 25.44 -2.37 -7.30
CA GLU A 79 26.27 -1.35 -6.66
C GLU A 79 26.32 -0.08 -7.50
N GLU A 80 26.52 -0.23 -8.82
CA GLU A 80 26.49 0.89 -9.75
C GLU A 80 25.13 1.58 -9.76
N ALA A 81 24.01 0.84 -9.67
CA ALA A 81 22.66 1.41 -9.66
C ALA A 81 22.43 2.26 -8.41
N ILE A 82 22.82 1.72 -7.25
CA ILE A 82 22.67 2.39 -5.95
C ILE A 82 23.60 3.60 -5.88
N ALA A 83 24.86 3.47 -6.30
CA ALA A 83 25.80 4.59 -6.34
C ALA A 83 25.34 5.70 -7.28
N ARG A 84 24.79 5.33 -8.45
CA ARG A 84 24.16 6.27 -9.39
C ARG A 84 22.98 6.98 -8.76
N PHE A 85 22.05 6.25 -8.15
CA PHE A 85 20.91 6.85 -7.46
C PHE A 85 21.32 7.85 -6.38
N VAL A 86 22.28 7.50 -5.53
CA VAL A 86 22.79 8.38 -4.46
C VAL A 86 23.44 9.63 -5.04
N ARG A 87 24.26 9.47 -6.08
CA ARG A 87 24.91 10.60 -6.76
C ARG A 87 23.87 11.52 -7.39
N ASP A 88 22.92 10.98 -8.14
CA ASP A 88 21.91 11.75 -8.86
C ASP A 88 20.96 12.44 -7.85
N ALA A 89 20.59 11.77 -6.75
CA ALA A 89 19.83 12.37 -5.65
C ALA A 89 20.59 13.50 -4.93
N ASN A 90 21.89 13.33 -4.63
CA ASN A 90 22.72 14.38 -4.04
C ASN A 90 22.93 15.57 -4.98
N ALA A 91 22.92 15.34 -6.29
CA ALA A 91 22.99 16.37 -7.31
C ALA A 91 21.64 17.08 -7.56
N ALA A 92 20.57 16.65 -6.88
CA ALA A 92 19.19 17.04 -7.16
C ALA A 92 18.81 16.82 -8.64
N ASP A 93 19.35 15.76 -9.26
CA ASP A 93 19.06 15.36 -10.63
C ASP A 93 17.89 14.39 -10.66
N LEU A 94 16.66 14.93 -10.68
CA LEU A 94 15.46 14.10 -10.72
C LEU A 94 15.40 13.24 -12.00
N LEU A 95 15.87 13.73 -13.14
CA LEU A 95 15.86 12.94 -14.37
C LEU A 95 16.84 11.76 -14.26
N GLY A 96 18.00 11.96 -13.66
CA GLY A 96 18.94 10.89 -13.33
C GLY A 96 18.34 9.86 -12.37
N VAL A 97 17.64 10.32 -11.32
CA VAL A 97 16.92 9.46 -10.38
C VAL A 97 15.80 8.67 -11.06
N LEU A 98 14.98 9.31 -11.89
CA LEU A 98 13.91 8.65 -12.63
C LEU A 98 14.48 7.65 -13.65
N ASP A 99 15.57 7.98 -14.35
CA ASP A 99 16.20 7.10 -15.34
C ASP A 99 16.76 5.80 -14.73
N ILE A 100 17.21 5.85 -13.47
CA ILE A 100 17.68 4.65 -12.76
C ILE A 100 16.53 3.84 -12.15
N LEU A 101 15.29 4.36 -12.07
CA LEU A 101 14.17 3.57 -11.58
C LEU A 101 13.82 2.40 -12.51
N VAL A 102 13.25 1.33 -11.95
CA VAL A 102 12.70 0.22 -12.73
C VAL A 102 11.74 0.81 -13.78
N PRO A 103 11.81 0.40 -15.06
CA PRO A 103 11.02 1.01 -16.13
C PRO A 103 9.52 1.10 -15.81
N SER A 104 8.97 0.06 -15.21
CA SER A 104 7.57 0.01 -14.75
C SER A 104 7.22 1.12 -13.78
N GLU A 105 7.97 1.22 -12.68
CA GLU A 105 7.76 2.25 -11.66
C GLU A 105 7.99 3.65 -12.26
N ARG A 106 9.02 3.81 -13.07
CA ARG A 106 9.32 5.08 -13.74
C ARG A 106 8.14 5.58 -14.56
N GLU A 107 7.55 4.71 -15.39
CA GLU A 107 6.39 5.07 -16.23
C GLU A 107 5.18 5.45 -15.37
N ALA A 108 4.94 4.74 -14.27
CA ALA A 108 3.86 5.04 -13.33
C ALA A 108 4.01 6.41 -12.64
N TRP A 109 5.24 6.94 -12.53
CA TRP A 109 5.51 8.25 -11.91
C TRP A 109 5.63 9.40 -12.92
N ILE A 110 6.25 9.18 -14.09
CA ILE A 110 6.62 10.27 -15.01
C ILE A 110 5.42 11.12 -15.44
N ASP A 111 4.36 10.49 -15.96
CA ASP A 111 3.22 11.21 -16.51
C ASP A 111 2.46 11.99 -15.43
N PRO A 112 2.19 11.38 -14.27
CA PRO A 112 1.62 12.13 -13.18
C PRO A 112 2.40 13.33 -12.70
N LEU A 113 3.71 13.22 -12.62
CA LEU A 113 4.52 14.33 -12.14
C LEU A 113 4.42 15.52 -13.08
N LYS A 114 4.46 15.29 -14.40
CA LYS A 114 4.20 16.36 -15.38
C LYS A 114 2.87 17.04 -15.12
N GLN A 115 1.82 16.27 -14.88
CA GLN A 115 0.49 16.82 -14.63
C GLN A 115 0.44 17.59 -13.31
N MET A 116 1.04 17.08 -12.23
CA MET A 116 1.16 17.80 -10.96
C MET A 116 1.86 19.15 -11.14
N PHE A 117 2.88 19.24 -11.99
CA PHE A 117 3.56 20.49 -12.30
C PHE A 117 2.71 21.48 -13.12
N VAL A 118 1.98 20.97 -14.10
CA VAL A 118 1.02 21.78 -14.87
C VAL A 118 -0.05 22.34 -13.94
N ASP A 119 -0.62 21.48 -13.08
CA ASP A 119 -1.67 21.87 -12.14
C ASP A 119 -1.15 22.79 -11.04
N GLY A 120 0.05 22.55 -10.51
CA GLY A 120 0.69 23.42 -9.52
C GLY A 120 0.92 24.84 -10.02
N ARG A 121 1.31 25.00 -11.31
CA ARG A 121 1.41 26.33 -11.95
C ARG A 121 0.03 26.96 -12.15
N ARG A 122 -0.95 26.18 -12.59
CA ARG A 122 -2.35 26.63 -12.76
C ARG A 122 -2.93 27.15 -11.45
N LEU A 123 -2.68 26.44 -10.36
CA LEU A 123 -3.11 26.76 -9.00
C LEU A 123 -2.30 27.87 -8.33
N ARG A 124 -1.22 28.36 -8.98
CA ARG A 124 -0.27 29.34 -8.42
C ARG A 124 0.46 28.88 -7.15
N VAL A 125 0.43 27.59 -6.84
CA VAL A 125 1.27 26.97 -5.79
C VAL A 125 2.73 26.97 -6.25
N LEU A 126 2.95 26.82 -7.56
CA LEU A 126 4.24 27.02 -8.20
C LEU A 126 4.23 28.36 -8.95
N PRO A 127 5.32 29.14 -8.92
CA PRO A 127 5.41 30.34 -9.74
C PRO A 127 5.20 30.01 -11.22
N GLY A 128 4.64 30.93 -12.00
CA GLY A 128 4.39 30.72 -13.43
C GLY A 128 5.69 30.45 -14.23
N THR A 129 6.81 30.95 -13.71
CA THR A 129 8.16 30.71 -14.21
C THR A 129 8.89 29.62 -13.43
N ALA A 130 8.19 28.82 -12.61
CA ALA A 130 8.79 27.68 -11.92
C ALA A 130 9.39 26.79 -12.99
N ASP A 131 10.71 26.89 -13.09
CA ASP A 131 11.50 25.98 -13.83
C ASP A 131 11.91 24.87 -12.88
N ILE A 132 11.72 23.71 -13.42
CA ILE A 132 11.75 22.45 -12.75
C ILE A 132 13.21 21.96 -12.65
N ASP A 133 14.07 22.44 -13.55
CA ASP A 133 15.52 22.35 -13.48
C ASP A 133 16.11 23.35 -12.46
N ALA A 134 15.33 24.37 -12.07
CA ALA A 134 15.72 25.38 -11.08
C ALA A 134 15.31 25.02 -9.65
N LEU A 135 14.62 23.90 -9.43
CA LEU A 135 14.22 23.41 -8.11
C LEU A 135 15.41 22.75 -7.38
N ARG A 136 16.47 23.53 -7.17
CA ARG A 136 17.60 23.22 -6.27
C ARG A 136 17.23 23.62 -4.85
N GLY A 137 16.35 22.86 -4.20
CA GLY A 137 15.81 23.26 -2.89
C GLY A 137 16.13 22.33 -1.71
N ALA A 138 16.60 21.11 -1.97
CA ALA A 138 17.01 20.18 -0.92
C ALA A 138 18.51 19.94 -1.00
N ASP A 139 19.25 20.35 0.04
CA ASP A 139 20.60 19.83 0.23
C ASP A 139 20.47 18.44 0.86
N LEU A 140 20.50 17.44 -0.03
CA LEU A 140 20.50 16.03 0.32
C LEU A 140 21.95 15.56 0.34
N GLN A 141 22.41 15.17 1.53
CA GLN A 141 23.69 14.52 1.67
C GLN A 141 23.45 13.07 2.03
N LEU A 142 23.22 12.26 1.00
CA LEU A 142 23.14 10.82 1.08
C LEU A 142 24.53 10.21 0.93
N THR A 143 24.78 9.18 1.71
CA THR A 143 26.00 8.39 1.72
C THR A 143 25.62 6.92 1.72
N THR A 144 26.41 6.13 1.03
CA THR A 144 26.35 4.68 1.08
C THR A 144 27.69 4.15 1.52
N PRO A 145 27.75 3.18 2.44
CA PRO A 145 28.98 2.45 2.68
C PRO A 145 29.44 1.82 1.35
N THR A 146 30.68 2.07 0.97
CA THR A 146 31.24 1.88 -0.39
C THR A 146 31.28 0.42 -0.89
N GLU A 147 30.80 -0.56 -0.11
CA GLU A 147 30.87 -2.01 -0.40
C GLU A 147 29.56 -2.79 -0.16
N ALA A 148 28.41 -2.15 0.09
CA ALA A 148 27.33 -2.81 0.85
C ALA A 148 26.05 -3.16 0.07
N ALA A 149 26.10 -3.46 -1.22
CA ALA A 149 24.95 -4.08 -1.87
C ALA A 149 24.92 -5.58 -1.52
N GLU A 150 24.05 -5.95 -0.60
CA GLU A 150 23.82 -7.33 -0.21
C GLU A 150 22.75 -7.92 -1.13
N MET A 151 23.05 -9.05 -1.79
CA MET A 151 22.03 -9.80 -2.53
C MET A 151 20.98 -10.32 -1.55
N VAL A 152 19.78 -9.74 -1.60
CA VAL A 152 18.64 -10.15 -0.76
C VAL A 152 17.77 -11.18 -1.47
N ALA A 153 17.85 -11.26 -2.80
CA ALA A 153 17.29 -12.29 -3.66
C ALA A 153 18.15 -12.47 -4.93
N PRO A 154 17.95 -13.52 -5.76
CA PRO A 154 18.76 -13.74 -6.98
C PRO A 154 18.73 -12.58 -7.99
N ASP A 155 17.68 -11.77 -7.94
CA ASP A 155 17.37 -10.64 -8.82
C ASP A 155 17.27 -9.31 -8.04
N ALA A 156 17.60 -9.28 -6.75
CA ALA A 156 17.48 -8.08 -5.94
C ALA A 156 18.66 -7.94 -4.96
N ALA A 157 19.24 -6.75 -4.89
CA ALA A 157 20.29 -6.38 -3.96
C ALA A 157 19.89 -5.13 -3.19
N ALA A 158 20.19 -5.09 -1.90
CA ALA A 158 19.85 -3.98 -1.03
C ALA A 158 21.11 -3.38 -0.40
N ALA A 159 21.16 -2.05 -0.30
CA ALA A 159 22.18 -1.35 0.48
C ALA A 159 21.54 -0.38 1.46
N GLU A 160 22.16 -0.19 2.61
CA GLU A 160 21.78 0.88 3.54
C GLU A 160 22.28 2.22 3.00
N VAL A 161 21.36 3.15 2.76
CA VAL A 161 21.64 4.54 2.47
C VAL A 161 21.41 5.33 3.76
N ARG A 162 22.42 6.11 4.15
CA ARG A 162 22.35 7.04 5.27
C ARG A 162 22.50 8.44 4.76
N GLY A 163 21.70 9.37 5.26
CA GLY A 163 21.93 10.76 4.91
C GLY A 163 21.36 11.73 5.90
N SER A 164 21.74 12.99 5.74
CA SER A 164 21.06 14.11 6.36
C SER A 164 20.21 14.80 5.29
N VAL A 165 18.93 14.99 5.61
CA VAL A 165 18.08 15.89 4.84
C VAL A 165 18.15 17.24 5.53
N ALA A 166 18.84 18.20 4.92
CA ALA A 166 18.77 19.60 5.30
C ALA A 166 17.77 20.27 4.34
N SER A 167 16.49 20.11 4.65
CA SER A 167 15.43 20.78 3.90
C SER A 167 15.39 22.25 4.28
N SER A 168 15.89 23.09 3.37
CA SER A 168 15.39 24.46 3.21
C SER A 168 14.37 24.54 2.06
N LEU A 169 13.81 23.39 1.66
CA LEU A 169 12.75 23.31 0.66
C LEU A 169 11.62 24.23 1.08
N THR A 170 11.56 25.38 0.41
CA THR A 170 10.59 26.43 0.67
C THR A 170 9.68 26.50 -0.54
N PHE A 171 8.59 25.73 -0.55
CA PHE A 171 7.63 25.77 -1.66
C PHE A 171 6.67 26.96 -1.44
N GLY A 172 6.94 28.11 -2.08
CA GLY A 172 6.10 29.30 -1.89
C GLY A 172 5.99 29.77 -0.43
N GLY A 173 7.06 29.62 0.36
CA GLY A 173 7.07 29.94 1.81
C GLY A 173 6.83 28.74 2.74
N PHE A 174 6.48 27.56 2.21
CA PHE A 174 6.25 26.33 2.96
C PHE A 174 7.54 25.57 3.27
N ASN A 175 7.87 25.35 4.56
CA ASN A 175 8.96 24.46 5.00
C ASN A 175 8.38 23.21 5.71
N PRO A 176 8.07 22.13 4.97
CA PRO A 176 7.33 20.96 5.48
C PRO A 176 8.02 20.20 6.61
N VAL A 177 9.33 20.38 6.76
CA VAL A 177 10.19 19.48 7.55
C VAL A 177 10.84 20.24 8.72
N GLY A 178 10.71 21.58 8.75
CA GLY A 178 11.48 22.44 9.63
C GLY A 178 12.96 22.50 9.21
N THR A 179 13.68 23.52 9.69
CA THR A 179 15.12 23.73 9.40
C THR A 179 16.06 22.76 10.14
N THR A 180 15.54 21.71 10.78
CA THR A 180 16.38 20.77 11.52
C THR A 180 16.84 19.65 10.62
N ALA A 181 18.15 19.57 10.39
CA ALA A 181 18.77 18.44 9.71
C ALA A 181 18.40 17.13 10.43
N ARG A 182 17.73 16.22 9.72
CA ARG A 182 17.39 14.89 10.24
C ARG A 182 18.25 13.86 9.58
N THR A 183 18.92 13.04 10.39
CA THR A 183 19.58 11.83 9.90
C THR A 183 18.54 10.78 9.59
N VAL A 184 18.52 10.31 8.35
CA VAL A 184 17.70 9.21 7.87
C VAL A 184 18.60 8.03 7.51
N ALA A 185 18.13 6.82 7.81
CA ALA A 185 18.74 5.58 7.38
C ALA A 185 17.63 4.69 6.82
N PHE A 186 17.80 4.25 5.57
CA PHE A 186 16.84 3.41 4.88
C PHE A 186 17.58 2.49 3.92
N ARG A 187 17.00 1.32 3.62
CA ARG A 187 17.55 0.42 2.60
C ARG A 187 16.99 0.77 1.23
N VAL A 188 17.88 0.90 0.25
CA VAL A 188 17.52 1.03 -1.16
C VAL A 188 17.75 -0.31 -1.84
N VAL A 189 16.80 -0.75 -2.64
CA VAL A 189 16.86 -2.01 -3.38
C VAL A 189 17.06 -1.75 -4.86
N ALA A 190 18.14 -2.31 -5.40
CA ALA A 190 18.33 -2.50 -6.83
C ALA A 190 17.71 -3.84 -7.27
N VAL A 191 16.94 -3.84 -8.34
CA VAL A 191 16.31 -5.01 -8.94
C VAL A 191 16.85 -5.20 -10.35
N ARG A 192 17.07 -6.47 -10.71
CA ARG A 192 17.51 -6.86 -12.04
C ARG A 192 16.30 -6.98 -12.97
N ASP A 193 16.32 -6.21 -14.06
CA ASP A 193 15.39 -6.34 -15.16
C ASP A 193 16.18 -6.57 -16.46
N GLY A 194 16.03 -7.77 -17.02
CA GLY A 194 16.88 -8.28 -18.09
C GLY A 194 18.37 -8.33 -17.72
N ALA A 195 19.19 -7.60 -18.48
CA ALA A 195 20.64 -7.54 -18.30
C ALA A 195 21.11 -6.38 -17.42
N ARG A 196 20.19 -5.58 -16.88
CA ARG A 196 20.49 -4.32 -16.19
C ARG A 196 19.87 -4.27 -14.80
N TRP A 197 20.43 -3.42 -13.96
CA TRP A 197 19.99 -3.16 -12.59
C TRP A 197 19.38 -1.77 -12.47
N TYR A 198 18.27 -1.69 -11.75
CA TYR A 198 17.49 -0.47 -11.57
C TYR A 198 17.11 -0.31 -10.10
N ILE A 199 16.84 0.91 -9.65
CA ILE A 199 16.29 1.16 -8.33
C ILE A 199 14.78 0.95 -8.31
N SER A 200 14.30 0.27 -7.28
CA SER A 200 12.89 -0.02 -7.08
C SER A 200 12.41 0.59 -5.76
N VAL A 201 11.51 1.56 -5.85
CA VAL A 201 10.88 2.23 -4.72
C VAL A 201 10.04 1.23 -3.93
N TRP A 202 9.25 0.40 -4.60
CA TRP A 202 8.37 -0.54 -3.91
C TRP A 202 9.16 -1.67 -3.25
N HIS A 203 10.23 -2.17 -3.89
CA HIS A 203 11.10 -3.17 -3.25
C HIS A 203 11.88 -2.54 -2.08
N SER A 204 12.30 -1.28 -2.19
CA SER A 204 12.92 -0.56 -1.09
C SER A 204 11.97 -0.45 0.11
N LEU A 205 10.70 -0.10 -0.11
CA LEU A 205 9.70 -0.08 0.95
C LEU A 205 9.52 -1.46 1.59
N ALA A 206 9.34 -2.50 0.77
CA ALA A 206 9.19 -3.88 1.24
C ALA A 206 10.42 -4.36 2.04
N GLU A 207 11.64 -4.03 1.61
CA GLU A 207 12.87 -4.36 2.33
C GLU A 207 12.96 -3.65 3.68
N ASN A 208 12.60 -2.37 3.75
CA ASN A 208 12.56 -1.63 5.00
C ASN A 208 11.52 -2.24 5.96
N LEU A 209 10.33 -2.60 5.48
CA LEU A 209 9.32 -3.30 6.29
C LEU A 209 9.82 -4.68 6.77
N ARG A 210 10.45 -5.46 5.88
CA ARG A 210 11.00 -6.78 6.18
C ARG A 210 12.04 -6.72 7.31
N THR A 211 12.99 -5.79 7.18
CA THR A 211 14.10 -5.62 8.13
C THR A 211 13.66 -4.99 9.46
N HIS A 212 12.65 -4.10 9.46
CA HIS A 212 12.22 -3.40 10.66
C HIS A 212 11.10 -4.10 11.44
N SER A 213 10.14 -4.73 10.75
CA SER A 213 8.88 -5.18 11.36
C SER A 213 8.66 -6.68 11.24
N LEU A 214 9.17 -7.33 10.20
CA LEU A 214 8.80 -8.72 9.90
C LEU A 214 9.84 -9.78 10.34
N ARG A 215 10.92 -9.38 11.03
CA ARG A 215 12.00 -10.26 11.55
C ARG A 215 12.61 -11.19 10.49
N GLN A 216 13.74 -10.79 9.88
CA GLN A 216 14.61 -11.63 9.01
C GLN A 216 13.90 -12.67 8.11
N LEU A 217 12.68 -12.41 7.63
CA LEU A 217 12.07 -13.25 6.60
C LEU A 217 12.98 -13.22 5.39
N SER A 218 13.22 -14.37 4.78
CA SER A 218 13.90 -14.41 3.49
C SER A 218 12.99 -13.83 2.42
N TRP A 219 13.60 -13.23 1.39
CA TRP A 219 12.85 -12.86 0.21
C TRP A 219 12.24 -14.10 -0.44
N PRO A 220 10.96 -14.04 -0.84
CA PRO A 220 10.36 -15.09 -1.62
C PRO A 220 11.12 -15.24 -2.93
N SER A 221 11.27 -16.48 -3.38
CA SER A 221 11.79 -16.79 -4.70
C SER A 221 10.98 -16.06 -5.77
N THR A 222 11.61 -15.78 -6.91
CA THR A 222 11.01 -15.15 -8.09
C THR A 222 9.93 -15.98 -8.79
N GLN A 223 9.29 -16.92 -8.10
CA GLN A 223 8.12 -17.59 -8.66
C GLN A 223 7.14 -16.52 -9.08
N SER A 224 6.76 -16.57 -10.36
CA SER A 224 5.86 -15.60 -10.97
C SER A 224 4.67 -15.43 -10.04
N ALA A 225 4.47 -14.20 -9.59
CA ALA A 225 3.25 -13.81 -8.94
C ALA A 225 2.08 -14.46 -9.68
N VAL A 226 1.19 -15.14 -8.95
CA VAL A 226 -0.04 -15.62 -9.58
C VAL A 226 -0.79 -14.38 -10.02
N THR A 227 -0.88 -14.19 -11.33
CA THR A 227 -1.55 -13.06 -11.96
C THR A 227 -2.82 -13.59 -12.61
N LEU A 228 -3.91 -12.86 -12.42
CA LEU A 228 -5.22 -13.21 -12.92
C LEU A 228 -5.73 -12.03 -13.77
N GLY A 229 -5.14 -11.88 -14.94
CA GLY A 229 -5.56 -10.87 -15.90
C GLY A 229 -6.97 -11.15 -16.43
N SER A 230 -7.55 -10.15 -17.09
CA SER A 230 -8.88 -10.26 -17.71
C SER A 230 -8.85 -9.90 -19.20
N PRO A 231 -9.73 -10.50 -20.02
CA PRO A 231 -9.86 -10.18 -21.45
C PRO A 231 -10.15 -8.71 -21.77
N THR A 232 -10.84 -7.99 -20.87
CA THR A 232 -11.24 -6.59 -21.10
C THR A 232 -10.94 -5.69 -19.89
N PRO A 233 -10.78 -4.36 -20.10
CA PRO A 233 -10.64 -3.38 -19.02
C PRO A 233 -11.76 -3.46 -17.98
N ILE A 234 -13.01 -3.57 -18.45
CA ILE A 234 -14.21 -3.58 -17.60
C ILE A 234 -14.24 -4.84 -16.75
N GLU A 235 -13.91 -6.00 -17.34
CA GLU A 235 -13.88 -7.26 -16.61
C GLU A 235 -12.80 -7.27 -15.52
N ALA A 236 -11.64 -6.64 -15.75
CA ALA A 236 -10.61 -6.49 -14.73
C ALA A 236 -11.14 -5.76 -13.48
N VAL A 237 -11.81 -4.62 -13.68
CA VAL A 237 -12.41 -3.85 -12.58
C VAL A 237 -13.59 -4.60 -11.94
N SER A 238 -14.44 -5.23 -12.75
CA SER A 238 -15.57 -6.03 -12.23
C SER A 238 -15.08 -7.15 -11.32
N ARG A 239 -14.04 -7.89 -11.72
CA ARG A 239 -13.46 -8.96 -10.90
C ARG A 239 -12.81 -8.42 -9.64
N MET A 240 -12.17 -7.25 -9.71
CA MET A 240 -11.64 -6.59 -8.52
C MET A 240 -12.77 -6.25 -7.54
N LEU A 241 -13.88 -5.69 -8.02
CA LEU A 241 -15.04 -5.39 -7.17
C LEU A 241 -15.64 -6.68 -6.59
N SER A 242 -15.72 -7.76 -7.35
CA SER A 242 -16.15 -9.07 -6.82
C SER A 242 -15.21 -9.59 -5.73
N ALA A 243 -13.88 -9.46 -5.90
CA ALA A 243 -12.90 -9.85 -4.88
C ALA A 243 -13.01 -8.98 -3.61
N ILE A 244 -13.30 -7.69 -3.76
CA ILE A 244 -13.58 -6.77 -2.65
C ILE A 244 -14.88 -7.17 -1.93
N GLU A 245 -15.97 -7.43 -2.66
CA GLU A 245 -17.24 -7.89 -2.08
C GLU A 245 -17.07 -9.20 -1.30
N ALA A 246 -16.27 -10.12 -1.84
CA ALA A 246 -15.91 -11.37 -1.19
C ALA A 246 -14.90 -11.21 -0.03
N LEU A 247 -14.34 -10.00 0.16
CA LEU A 247 -13.28 -9.72 1.14
C LEU A 247 -12.10 -10.72 1.00
N SER A 248 -11.74 -11.06 -0.25
CA SER A 248 -10.76 -12.09 -0.59
C SER A 248 -9.48 -11.43 -1.11
N LEU A 249 -8.49 -11.26 -0.23
CA LEU A 249 -7.16 -10.77 -0.61
C LEU A 249 -6.46 -11.74 -1.58
N LYS A 250 -6.76 -13.04 -1.46
CA LYS A 250 -6.23 -14.09 -2.33
C LYS A 250 -6.70 -13.96 -3.77
N GLU A 251 -7.92 -13.47 -3.97
CA GLU A 251 -8.46 -13.16 -5.29
C GLU A 251 -8.05 -11.76 -5.74
N LEU A 252 -7.99 -10.78 -4.83
CA LEU A 252 -7.71 -9.39 -5.14
C LEU A 252 -6.28 -9.16 -5.64
N ILE A 253 -5.26 -9.64 -4.90
CA ILE A 253 -3.86 -9.35 -5.19
C ILE A 253 -3.43 -9.83 -6.60
N PRO A 254 -3.84 -11.02 -7.08
CA PRO A 254 -3.59 -11.46 -8.45
C PRO A 254 -4.20 -10.59 -9.56
N LEU A 255 -5.27 -9.83 -9.28
CA LEU A 255 -5.93 -8.97 -10.26
C LEU A 255 -5.19 -7.64 -10.47
N LEU A 256 -4.26 -7.32 -9.56
CA LEU A 256 -3.42 -6.13 -9.67
C LEU A 256 -2.41 -6.28 -10.79
N ASP A 257 -2.02 -5.15 -11.37
CA ASP A 257 -1.05 -5.09 -12.44
C ASP A 257 0.27 -5.73 -11.99
N PRO A 258 0.76 -6.79 -12.65
CA PRO A 258 2.06 -7.37 -12.33
C PRO A 258 3.23 -6.42 -12.53
N VAL A 259 3.08 -5.35 -13.29
CA VAL A 259 4.10 -4.34 -13.55
C VAL A 259 4.25 -3.41 -12.34
N ASP A 260 3.13 -2.93 -11.78
CA ASP A 260 3.11 -2.00 -10.64
C ASP A 260 3.07 -2.69 -9.28
N ALA A 261 2.33 -3.79 -9.17
CA ALA A 261 2.14 -4.55 -7.95
C ALA A 261 3.07 -5.78 -7.84
N ALA A 262 4.07 -5.91 -8.74
CA ALA A 262 5.05 -7.01 -8.72
C ALA A 262 5.56 -7.32 -7.31
N VAL A 263 5.98 -6.29 -6.58
CA VAL A 263 6.55 -6.43 -5.24
C VAL A 263 5.52 -6.95 -4.27
N LEU A 264 4.33 -6.35 -4.27
CA LEU A 264 3.24 -6.75 -3.38
C LEU A 264 2.86 -8.21 -3.60
N GLN A 265 2.74 -8.61 -4.87
CA GLN A 265 2.43 -9.99 -5.22
C GLN A 265 3.57 -10.95 -4.84
N ARG A 266 4.82 -10.55 -5.05
CA ARG A 266 6.01 -11.33 -4.64
C ARG A 266 6.05 -11.53 -3.12
N VAL A 267 5.77 -10.48 -2.36
CA VAL A 267 5.83 -10.51 -0.88
C VAL A 267 4.53 -10.97 -0.23
N ALA A 268 3.47 -11.22 -1.03
CA ALA A 268 2.19 -11.73 -0.55
C ALA A 268 2.34 -12.95 0.39
N PRO A 269 3.22 -13.94 0.14
CA PRO A 269 3.41 -15.08 1.05
C PRO A 269 3.80 -14.69 2.48
N TRP A 270 4.36 -13.50 2.73
CA TRP A 270 4.70 -13.04 4.09
C TRP A 270 3.48 -12.72 4.94
N PHE A 271 2.37 -12.31 4.33
CA PHE A 271 1.22 -11.77 5.06
C PHE A 271 -0.12 -12.35 4.62
N LEU A 272 -0.27 -12.79 3.38
CA LEU A 272 -1.57 -13.05 2.75
C LEU A 272 -2.43 -14.06 3.53
N ASP A 273 -1.86 -15.20 3.94
CA ASP A 273 -2.62 -16.19 4.70
C ASP A 273 -3.03 -15.68 6.09
N GLY A 274 -2.10 -15.01 6.79
CA GLY A 274 -2.37 -14.45 8.12
C GLY A 274 -3.39 -13.31 8.08
N THR A 275 -3.26 -12.41 7.09
CA THR A 275 -4.18 -11.29 6.89
C THR A 275 -5.55 -11.77 6.44
N GLN A 276 -5.63 -12.74 5.51
CA GLN A 276 -6.91 -13.34 5.12
C GLN A 276 -7.58 -14.01 6.31
N GLN A 277 -6.85 -14.81 7.10
CA GLN A 277 -7.41 -15.46 8.29
C GLN A 277 -7.94 -14.44 9.31
N ALA A 278 -7.21 -13.35 9.54
CA ALA A 278 -7.63 -12.27 10.42
C ALA A 278 -8.90 -11.57 9.91
N LEU A 279 -8.98 -11.34 8.60
CA LEU A 279 -10.15 -10.78 7.93
C LEU A 279 -11.36 -11.72 8.02
N ASP A 280 -11.18 -13.01 7.77
CA ASP A 280 -12.24 -14.03 7.89
C ASP A 280 -12.77 -14.12 9.33
N GLU A 281 -11.89 -14.01 10.33
CA GLU A 281 -12.29 -14.00 11.74
C GLU A 281 -13.03 -12.71 12.12
N LEU A 282 -12.63 -11.56 11.55
CA LEU A 282 -13.38 -10.32 11.71
C LEU A 282 -14.79 -10.46 11.11
N VAL A 283 -14.90 -10.97 9.88
CA VAL A 283 -16.17 -11.21 9.18
C VAL A 283 -17.07 -12.13 10.00
N ARG A 284 -16.55 -13.28 10.47
CA ARG A 284 -17.30 -14.22 11.31
C ARG A 284 -17.82 -13.60 12.60
N ARG A 285 -16.99 -12.81 13.31
CA ARG A 285 -17.38 -12.22 14.60
C ARG A 285 -18.37 -11.06 14.46
N SER A 286 -18.19 -10.23 13.44
CA SER A 286 -19.03 -9.04 13.22
C SER A 286 -20.31 -9.33 12.44
N GLY A 287 -20.39 -10.47 11.77
CA GLY A 287 -21.43 -10.75 10.78
C GLY A 287 -21.32 -9.83 9.56
N LEU A 288 -20.13 -9.28 9.30
CA LEU A 288 -19.92 -8.33 8.21
C LEU A 288 -20.25 -8.98 6.86
N THR A 289 -21.14 -8.36 6.11
CA THR A 289 -21.39 -8.68 4.71
C THR A 289 -21.22 -7.41 3.90
N LEU A 290 -20.46 -7.49 2.82
CA LEU A 290 -20.32 -6.42 1.85
C LEU A 290 -21.13 -6.79 0.61
N ARG A 291 -21.85 -5.83 0.06
CA ARG A 291 -22.55 -5.94 -1.22
C ARG A 291 -22.27 -4.69 -2.02
N LEU A 292 -21.85 -4.88 -3.27
CA LEU A 292 -21.70 -3.81 -4.22
C LEU A 292 -22.89 -3.87 -5.19
N SER A 293 -23.40 -2.73 -5.65
CA SER A 293 -24.33 -2.75 -6.80
C SER A 293 -23.60 -3.25 -8.05
N ASP A 294 -24.35 -3.51 -9.11
CA ASP A 294 -23.81 -3.76 -10.45
C ASP A 294 -23.70 -2.40 -11.18
N PRO A 295 -22.55 -1.69 -11.07
CA PRO A 295 -22.46 -0.35 -11.59
C PRO A 295 -22.34 -0.38 -13.12
N GLN A 296 -22.72 0.70 -13.78
CA GLN A 296 -22.53 0.83 -15.22
C GLN A 296 -21.11 1.29 -15.50
N PHE A 297 -20.34 0.50 -16.26
CA PHE A 297 -18.94 0.80 -16.57
C PHE A 297 -18.80 1.47 -17.93
N VAL A 298 -17.86 2.41 -18.01
CA VAL A 298 -17.37 2.99 -19.27
C VAL A 298 -15.85 2.92 -19.26
N ALA A 299 -15.28 2.30 -20.29
CA ALA A 299 -13.84 2.21 -20.48
C ALA A 299 -13.37 3.18 -21.56
N THR A 300 -12.35 3.98 -21.25
CA THR A 300 -11.64 4.82 -22.23
C THR A 300 -10.21 4.32 -22.37
N THR A 301 -9.92 3.69 -23.51
CA THR A 301 -8.63 3.04 -23.77
C THR A 301 -7.73 3.91 -24.67
N LYS A 302 -6.45 4.00 -24.32
CA LYS A 302 -5.38 4.67 -25.08
C LYS A 302 -4.13 3.79 -25.06
N GLY A 303 -3.86 3.11 -26.17
CA GLY A 303 -2.76 2.14 -26.25
C GLY A 303 -2.98 0.99 -25.26
N ASN A 304 -1.96 0.71 -24.43
CA ASN A 304 -2.03 -0.33 -23.39
C ASN A 304 -2.71 0.14 -22.10
N ASN A 305 -3.06 1.41 -21.98
CA ASN A 305 -3.68 1.96 -20.78
C ASN A 305 -5.18 2.18 -20.99
N SER A 306 -5.98 1.94 -19.96
CA SER A 306 -7.40 2.28 -19.98
C SER A 306 -7.84 2.88 -18.66
N THR A 307 -8.89 3.68 -18.71
CA THR A 307 -9.59 4.24 -17.56
C THR A 307 -10.97 3.64 -17.54
N VAL A 308 -11.34 2.99 -16.43
CA VAL A 308 -12.70 2.47 -16.24
C VAL A 308 -13.40 3.35 -15.23
N THR A 309 -14.31 4.18 -15.70
CA THR A 309 -15.24 4.93 -14.85
C THR A 309 -16.50 4.12 -14.62
N PHE A 310 -17.16 4.35 -13.50
CA PHE A 310 -18.43 3.69 -13.21
C PHE A 310 -19.44 4.67 -12.60
N SER A 311 -20.72 4.48 -12.92
CA SER A 311 -21.84 5.19 -12.29
C SER A 311 -22.65 4.26 -11.40
N ASP A 312 -23.39 4.86 -10.46
CA ASP A 312 -24.37 4.14 -9.63
C ASP A 312 -23.78 3.03 -8.74
N LEU A 313 -22.49 3.14 -8.39
CA LEU A 313 -21.88 2.27 -7.38
C LEU A 313 -22.51 2.55 -6.02
N GLN A 314 -23.06 1.49 -5.43
CA GLN A 314 -23.62 1.49 -4.09
C GLN A 314 -22.87 0.46 -3.29
N ILE A 315 -22.48 0.85 -2.09
CA ILE A 315 -21.77 -0.02 -1.17
C ILE A 315 -22.67 -0.25 0.03
N VAL A 316 -23.12 -1.48 0.21
CA VAL A 316 -23.93 -1.88 1.36
C VAL A 316 -23.10 -2.80 2.23
N ALA A 317 -22.67 -2.29 3.39
CA ALA A 317 -22.02 -3.07 4.43
C ALA A 317 -23.02 -3.32 5.56
N LYS A 318 -23.30 -4.59 5.87
CA LYS A 318 -24.16 -4.97 7.00
C LYS A 318 -23.34 -5.70 8.04
N SER A 319 -23.60 -5.41 9.30
CA SER A 319 -23.08 -6.13 10.47
C SER A 319 -24.24 -6.43 11.42
N ASN A 320 -23.99 -7.17 12.50
CA ASN A 320 -25.03 -7.57 13.45
C ASN A 320 -25.86 -6.39 14.02
N ASN A 321 -25.28 -5.19 14.13
CA ASN A 321 -25.91 -4.06 14.81
C ASN A 321 -26.02 -2.80 13.93
N VAL A 322 -25.33 -2.75 12.79
CA VAL A 322 -25.20 -1.56 11.95
C VAL A 322 -25.26 -1.95 10.49
N ASN A 323 -26.13 -1.28 9.73
CA ASN A 323 -26.10 -1.27 8.27
C ASN A 323 -25.58 0.08 7.80
N VAL A 324 -24.63 0.06 6.88
CA VAL A 324 -24.10 1.24 6.20
C VAL A 324 -24.40 1.07 4.73
N SER A 325 -25.10 2.04 4.14
CA SER A 325 -25.34 2.11 2.70
C SER A 325 -24.77 3.41 2.18
N ILE A 326 -23.85 3.34 1.23
CA ILE A 326 -23.28 4.52 0.57
C ILE A 326 -23.91 4.62 -0.82
N ARG A 327 -24.63 5.71 -1.07
CA ARG A 327 -25.26 6.03 -2.37
C ARG A 327 -25.28 7.54 -2.56
N ASP A 328 -25.03 8.02 -3.78
CA ASP A 328 -25.10 9.44 -4.14
C ASP A 328 -24.30 10.35 -3.21
N ASN A 329 -23.10 9.90 -2.81
CA ASN A 329 -22.23 10.61 -1.86
C ASN A 329 -22.87 10.82 -0.48
N CYS A 330 -23.79 9.96 -0.08
CA CYS A 330 -24.34 9.94 1.27
C CYS A 330 -24.21 8.54 1.87
N GLY A 331 -23.66 8.48 3.08
CA GLY A 331 -23.73 7.32 3.96
C GLY A 331 -25.06 7.35 4.71
N ILE A 332 -25.82 6.26 4.64
CA ILE A 332 -26.99 6.02 5.46
C ILE A 332 -26.61 4.97 6.49
N PHE A 333 -26.64 5.36 7.75
CA PHE A 333 -26.31 4.52 8.89
C PHE A 333 -27.59 4.12 9.61
N THR A 334 -27.90 2.83 9.59
CA THR A 334 -29.04 2.25 10.33
C THR A 334 -28.49 1.45 11.49
N SER A 335 -28.71 1.92 12.72
CA SER A 335 -28.41 1.18 13.95
C SER A 335 -29.70 0.60 14.53
N TYR A 336 -29.62 -0.60 15.12
CA TYR A 336 -30.80 -1.23 15.73
C TYR A 336 -31.43 -0.33 16.81
N GLY A 337 -32.74 -0.06 16.68
CA GLY A 337 -33.49 0.75 17.64
C GLY A 337 -33.21 2.26 17.59
N GLN A 338 -32.56 2.76 16.53
CA GLN A 338 -32.35 4.19 16.28
C GLN A 338 -32.92 4.56 14.91
N ALA A 339 -33.25 5.83 14.72
CA ALA A 339 -33.61 6.34 13.40
C ALA A 339 -32.40 6.29 12.45
N ASP A 340 -32.65 6.16 11.16
CA ASP A 340 -31.60 6.23 10.15
C ASP A 340 -30.92 7.59 10.19
N THR A 341 -29.59 7.60 10.32
CA THR A 341 -28.80 8.81 10.17
C THR A 341 -28.28 8.87 8.75
N ARG A 342 -28.68 9.90 8.00
CA ARG A 342 -28.13 10.19 6.68
C ARG A 342 -27.06 11.26 6.83
N GLU A 343 -25.85 10.94 6.40
CA GLU A 343 -24.72 11.86 6.37
C GLU A 343 -24.21 11.96 4.94
N CYS A 344 -24.29 13.16 4.36
CA CYS A 344 -23.82 13.42 3.00
C CYS A 344 -22.43 14.05 3.01
N LEU A 345 -21.61 13.71 2.02
CA LEU A 345 -20.29 14.29 1.82
C LEU A 345 -20.48 15.78 1.49
N GLY A 346 -20.27 16.64 2.50
CA GLY A 346 -20.54 18.09 2.44
C GLY A 346 -20.72 18.73 3.83
N ASP A 347 -21.27 17.96 4.79
CA ASP A 347 -21.48 18.42 6.17
C ASP A 347 -20.28 18.00 7.06
N ALA A 348 -19.18 18.75 6.96
CA ALA A 348 -17.83 18.26 7.25
C ALA A 348 -17.46 18.03 8.73
N GLU A 349 -18.08 18.70 9.70
CA GLU A 349 -17.59 18.64 11.10
C GLU A 349 -18.24 17.55 11.96
N GLY A 350 -19.51 17.17 11.72
CA GLY A 350 -20.20 16.17 12.56
C GLY A 350 -19.88 14.71 12.21
N THR A 351 -19.59 14.47 10.93
CA THR A 351 -19.53 13.14 10.31
C THR A 351 -18.32 12.32 10.76
N ARG A 352 -17.19 12.98 11.01
CA ARG A 352 -15.93 12.34 11.44
C ARG A 352 -16.06 11.72 12.83
N ASP A 353 -16.57 12.49 13.78
CA ASP A 353 -16.72 12.05 15.17
C ASP A 353 -17.77 10.95 15.30
N ALA A 354 -18.87 11.05 14.54
CA ALA A 354 -19.91 10.04 14.49
C ALA A 354 -19.37 8.69 13.99
N LEU A 355 -18.62 8.68 12.89
CA LEU A 355 -18.05 7.46 12.32
C LEU A 355 -16.93 6.87 13.19
N GLU A 356 -16.03 7.70 13.75
CA GLU A 356 -14.98 7.23 14.66
C GLU A 356 -15.60 6.55 15.89
N GLN A 357 -16.64 7.14 16.47
CA GLN A 357 -17.39 6.54 17.58
C GLN A 357 -18.10 5.23 17.17
N GLN A 358 -18.67 5.15 15.97
CA GLN A 358 -19.31 3.93 15.46
C GLN A 358 -18.30 2.80 15.21
N LEU A 359 -17.13 3.11 14.64
CA LEU A 359 -16.07 2.12 14.40
C LEU A 359 -15.47 1.59 15.71
N VAL A 360 -15.31 2.46 16.71
CA VAL A 360 -14.96 2.05 18.07
C VAL A 360 -16.01 1.08 18.64
N ARG A 361 -17.31 1.34 18.44
CA ARG A 361 -18.39 0.44 18.87
C ARG A 361 -18.36 -0.91 18.14
N LEU A 362 -17.90 -0.95 16.89
CA LEU A 362 -17.68 -2.18 16.13
C LEU A 362 -16.40 -2.93 16.56
N GLY A 363 -15.70 -2.46 17.59
CA GLY A 363 -14.46 -3.06 18.08
C GLY A 363 -13.26 -2.82 17.17
N VAL A 364 -13.37 -1.90 16.22
CA VAL A 364 -12.27 -1.48 15.35
C VAL A 364 -11.45 -0.46 16.13
N ALA A 365 -10.21 -0.81 16.50
CA ALA A 365 -9.36 0.10 17.25
C ALA A 365 -9.06 1.36 16.42
N PRO A 366 -9.17 2.58 16.99
CA PRO A 366 -9.01 3.84 16.24
C PRO A 366 -7.61 4.05 15.65
N VAL A 367 -6.62 3.26 16.10
CA VAL A 367 -5.21 3.38 15.70
C VAL A 367 -4.92 2.79 14.31
N THR A 368 -5.77 1.90 13.77
CA THR A 368 -5.57 1.37 12.40
C THR A 368 -6.05 2.31 11.30
N LEU A 369 -6.87 3.32 11.61
CA LEU A 369 -7.48 4.19 10.61
C LEU A 369 -6.79 5.54 10.46
N ARG A 370 -6.22 6.10 11.55
CA ARG A 370 -5.50 7.39 11.51
C ARG A 370 -4.34 7.45 10.51
N GLY A 371 -3.75 6.30 10.14
CA GLY A 371 -2.59 6.25 9.24
C GLY A 371 -2.86 5.68 7.85
N ILE A 372 -4.01 5.05 7.60
CA ILE A 372 -4.25 4.32 6.33
C ILE A 372 -5.38 4.96 5.52
N LEU A 373 -6.34 5.62 6.16
CA LEU A 373 -7.45 6.29 5.48
C LEU A 373 -7.91 7.48 6.33
N VAL A 374 -7.39 8.68 6.05
CA VAL A 374 -8.01 9.91 6.54
C VAL A 374 -9.39 9.95 5.91
N TYR A 375 -10.45 9.96 6.73
CA TYR A 375 -11.84 9.94 6.25
C TYR A 375 -12.12 11.05 5.23
N ASP A 376 -11.55 12.24 5.42
CA ASP A 376 -11.64 13.34 4.46
C ASP A 376 -10.92 13.06 3.13
N ASP A 377 -9.82 12.31 3.15
CA ASP A 377 -9.10 11.92 1.93
C ASP A 377 -9.82 10.79 1.20
N VAL A 378 -10.44 9.84 1.91
CA VAL A 378 -11.32 8.83 1.29
C VAL A 378 -12.60 9.46 0.74
N ARG A 379 -13.15 10.45 1.43
CA ARG A 379 -14.30 11.27 0.98
C ARG A 379 -13.96 12.00 -0.31
N ARG A 380 -12.88 12.79 -0.32
CA ARG A 380 -12.38 13.47 -1.54
C ARG A 380 -11.98 12.46 -2.61
N ALA A 381 -11.48 11.30 -2.21
CA ALA A 381 -11.14 10.21 -3.13
C ALA A 381 -12.38 9.68 -3.85
N LEU A 382 -13.42 9.32 -3.12
CA LEU A 382 -14.64 8.75 -3.68
C LEU A 382 -15.41 9.77 -4.54
N ASP A 383 -15.41 11.04 -4.15
CA ASP A 383 -15.95 12.13 -4.98
C ASP A 383 -15.11 12.38 -6.23
N GLY A 384 -13.79 12.37 -6.11
CA GLY A 384 -12.87 12.44 -7.25
C GLY A 384 -13.04 11.24 -8.20
N LEU A 385 -13.33 10.06 -7.66
CA LEU A 385 -13.55 8.84 -8.46
C LEU A 385 -14.76 8.96 -9.39
N LYS A 386 -15.76 9.80 -9.07
CA LYS A 386 -16.82 10.22 -10.00
C LYS A 386 -16.23 11.15 -11.08
N GLY A 387 -15.45 10.56 -11.98
CA GLY A 387 -14.82 11.25 -13.10
C GLY A 387 -13.38 10.79 -13.35
N VAL A 388 -12.64 10.43 -12.30
CA VAL A 388 -11.25 9.99 -12.43
C VAL A 388 -11.14 8.54 -12.92
N GLY A 389 -12.05 7.66 -12.49
CA GLY A 389 -12.06 6.23 -12.84
C GLY A 389 -10.91 5.41 -12.27
N VAL A 390 -10.96 4.10 -12.48
CA VAL A 390 -9.93 3.13 -12.09
C VAL A 390 -8.96 2.96 -13.26
N ALA A 391 -7.66 3.06 -12.98
CA ALA A 391 -6.62 2.78 -13.97
C ALA A 391 -6.48 1.27 -14.17
N VAL A 392 -6.38 0.87 -15.43
CA VAL A 392 -6.12 -0.52 -15.82
C VAL A 392 -5.09 -0.53 -16.94
N HIS A 393 -4.24 -1.55 -16.96
CA HIS A 393 -3.13 -1.66 -17.87
C HIS A 393 -3.12 -3.05 -18.54
N ASN A 394 -2.80 -3.06 -19.84
CA ASN A 394 -2.70 -4.26 -20.65
C ASN A 394 -1.27 -4.80 -20.64
N VAL A 395 -1.10 -5.97 -20.04
CA VAL A 395 0.18 -6.68 -19.99
C VAL A 395 0.00 -8.03 -20.67
N GLY A 396 0.70 -8.26 -21.79
CA GLY A 396 0.63 -9.52 -22.53
C GLY A 396 -0.77 -9.87 -23.06
N GLY A 397 -1.58 -8.86 -23.42
CA GLY A 397 -2.94 -9.07 -23.93
C GLY A 397 -3.99 -9.30 -22.85
N GLN A 398 -3.64 -9.16 -21.58
CA GLN A 398 -4.56 -9.24 -20.45
C GLN A 398 -4.60 -7.91 -19.70
N TRP A 399 -5.77 -7.55 -19.19
CA TRP A 399 -6.00 -6.33 -18.44
C TRP A 399 -5.95 -6.58 -16.93
N TYR A 400 -5.27 -5.69 -16.23
CA TYR A 400 -5.10 -5.71 -14.79
C TYR A 400 -5.44 -4.35 -14.19
N VAL A 401 -5.80 -4.32 -12.90
CA VAL A 401 -5.99 -3.05 -12.20
C VAL A 401 -4.65 -2.47 -11.79
N ASP A 402 -4.38 -1.25 -12.22
CA ASP A 402 -3.19 -0.50 -11.86
C ASP A 402 -3.48 0.32 -10.58
N PRO A 403 -3.00 -0.10 -9.40
CA PRO A 403 -3.24 0.60 -8.15
C PRO A 403 -2.52 1.96 -8.11
N THR A 404 -1.31 2.05 -8.68
CA THR A 404 -0.49 3.26 -8.63
C THR A 404 -1.10 4.33 -9.52
N GLY A 405 -1.39 4.04 -10.78
CA GLY A 405 -2.10 4.93 -11.68
C GLY A 405 -3.48 5.33 -11.17
N THR A 406 -4.19 4.44 -10.45
CA THR A 406 -5.48 4.79 -9.83
C THR A 406 -5.29 5.85 -8.74
N VAL A 407 -4.40 5.62 -7.77
CA VAL A 407 -4.10 6.57 -6.68
C VAL A 407 -3.61 7.90 -7.25
N VAL A 408 -2.77 7.83 -8.26
CA VAL A 408 -2.14 9.03 -8.78
C VAL A 408 -3.13 9.86 -9.60
N ARG A 409 -3.96 9.25 -10.46
CA ARG A 409 -5.03 9.97 -11.15
C ARG A 409 -6.02 10.58 -10.17
N LEU A 410 -6.24 9.94 -9.03
CA LEU A 410 -7.05 10.51 -7.98
C LEU A 410 -6.43 11.79 -7.42
N MET A 411 -5.14 11.76 -7.07
CA MET A 411 -4.42 12.97 -6.63
C MET A 411 -4.48 14.08 -7.69
N LEU A 412 -4.30 13.73 -8.96
CA LEU A 412 -4.40 14.68 -10.07
C LEU A 412 -5.82 15.22 -10.24
N GLY A 413 -6.85 14.40 -10.11
CA GLY A 413 -8.24 14.85 -10.16
C GLY A 413 -8.55 15.87 -9.07
N MET A 414 -8.01 15.67 -7.86
CA MET A 414 -8.11 16.67 -6.79
C MET A 414 -7.40 17.98 -7.16
N LEU A 415 -6.18 17.91 -7.69
CA LEU A 415 -5.42 19.10 -8.09
C LEU A 415 -6.02 19.83 -9.29
N SER A 416 -6.55 19.09 -10.27
CA SER A 416 -7.18 19.64 -11.48
C SER A 416 -8.51 20.31 -11.18
N ASN A 417 -9.27 19.82 -10.19
CA ASN A 417 -10.55 20.41 -9.80
C ASN A 417 -10.44 21.47 -8.69
N GLY A 418 -9.31 21.51 -7.97
CA GLY A 418 -9.09 22.49 -6.92
C GLY A 418 -9.01 23.93 -7.43
N THR A 419 -9.40 24.85 -6.56
CA THR A 419 -9.17 26.30 -6.71
C THR A 419 -7.83 26.72 -6.09
N PRO A 420 -7.26 27.87 -6.50
CA PRO A 420 -6.05 28.41 -5.86
C PRO A 420 -6.21 28.60 -4.34
N ASP A 421 -7.40 29.01 -3.88
CA ASP A 421 -7.66 29.25 -2.46
C ASP A 421 -7.70 27.94 -1.65
N GLU A 422 -8.30 26.89 -2.20
CA GLU A 422 -8.27 25.55 -1.58
C GLU A 422 -6.86 24.96 -1.56
N ALA A 423 -6.10 25.15 -2.64
CA ALA A 423 -4.71 24.72 -2.69
C ALA A 423 -3.85 25.48 -1.66
N GLN A 424 -4.11 26.77 -1.47
CA GLN A 424 -3.46 27.59 -0.46
C GLN A 424 -3.87 27.20 0.95
N SER A 425 -5.15 26.94 1.19
CA SER A 425 -5.65 26.45 2.49
C SER A 425 -5.05 25.09 2.84
N LEU A 426 -4.96 24.16 1.88
CA LEU A 426 -4.30 22.88 2.09
C LEU A 426 -2.80 23.06 2.38
N ALA A 427 -2.14 23.97 1.67
CA ALA A 427 -0.74 24.31 1.96
C ALA A 427 -0.57 24.94 3.34
N ASP A 428 -1.54 25.73 3.80
CA ASP A 428 -1.55 26.39 5.10
C ASP A 428 -1.86 25.40 6.25
N ASP A 429 -2.77 24.44 6.07
CA ASP A 429 -3.06 23.38 7.05
C ASP A 429 -1.89 22.40 7.25
N LEU A 430 -1.02 22.31 6.24
CA LEU A 430 0.21 21.51 6.32
C LEU A 430 1.38 22.28 6.98
N ARG A 431 1.26 23.61 7.21
CA ARG A 431 2.24 24.43 7.96
C ARG A 431 2.09 24.22 9.47
#